data_AF-A0A5J4NGB9-F1
#
_entry.id   AF-A0A5J4NGB9-F1
#
_cell.length_a   1.000
_cell.length_b   1.000
_cell.length_c   1.000
_cell.angle_alpha   90.00
_cell.angle_beta   90.00
_cell.angle_gamma   90.00
#
_symmetry.space_group_name_H-M   'P 1'
#
loop_
_entity.id
_entity.type
_entity.pdbx_description
1 polymer ?
#
loop_
_entity_poly.entity_id
_entity_poly.type
_entity_poly.pdbx_seq_one_letter_code
_entity_poly.pdbx_strand_id
1 'polypeptide(L)'
;MIHELLQPTLEDLRGGLRGSETLCDIGSFDYLLPTPNKDKRYDLLDAFHLVDAGHGSIIGAAAGPHFLSGVNSELVVNLSCKNGLVDSNGSYCGSYDSKHHLPVSTLSTSSQFAMVGQFFLCEGKPGQPEFCAEPLDTPDKVKNWLKFFEMDAPVISVGTALSHDPQKWKVRLEHFHCFNLERSKCGHCHYDTDGPSASYTAYLVPGKRLLRVDAPV
;
A
#
# COMPACT_ATOMS: atom_id res chain seq x y z
N MET A 1 19.98 8.92 28.81
CA MET A 1 18.51 8.83 28.93
C MET A 1 17.96 9.26 27.58
N ILE A 2 17.69 8.30 26.70
CA ILE A 2 17.14 8.58 25.38
C ILE A 2 15.67 8.91 25.64
N HIS A 3 15.28 10.17 25.43
CA HIS A 3 13.87 10.51 25.38
C HIS A 3 13.29 9.78 24.16
N GLU A 4 12.56 8.72 24.43
CA GLU A 4 11.67 8.08 23.48
C GLU A 4 10.65 9.15 23.07
N LEU A 5 10.91 9.82 21.94
CA LEU A 5 9.88 10.58 21.25
C LEU A 5 8.81 9.54 20.94
N LEU A 6 7.68 9.62 21.65
CA LEU A 6 6.46 8.86 21.36
C LEU A 6 6.26 8.94 19.85
N GLN A 7 6.57 7.84 19.14
CA GLN A 7 6.30 7.76 17.72
C GLN A 7 4.80 8.04 17.57
N PRO A 8 4.36 8.97 16.71
CA PRO A 8 2.96 9.03 16.34
C PRO A 8 2.66 7.71 15.64
N THR A 9 2.26 6.72 16.42
CA THR A 9 1.92 5.41 15.89
C THR A 9 0.70 5.63 15.03
N LEU A 10 0.80 5.28 13.75
CA LEU A 10 -0.31 5.25 12.80
C LEU A 10 -1.27 4.10 13.17
N GLU A 11 -1.70 4.02 14.44
CA GLU A 11 -2.50 2.92 14.98
C GLU A 11 -3.83 2.80 14.22
N ASP A 12 -4.36 3.92 13.75
CA ASP A 12 -5.59 3.98 12.96
C ASP A 12 -5.42 3.41 11.54
N LEU A 13 -4.18 3.27 11.05
CA LEU A 13 -3.86 2.60 9.79
C LEU A 13 -3.57 1.10 9.96
N ARG A 14 -3.64 0.54 11.18
CA ARG A 14 -3.43 -0.91 11.41
C ARG A 14 -4.41 -1.78 10.63
N GLY A 15 -5.58 -1.22 10.32
CA GLY A 15 -6.59 -1.86 9.48
C GLY A 15 -6.12 -2.05 8.04
N GLY A 16 -5.23 -1.21 7.51
CA GLY A 16 -4.75 -1.20 6.12
C GLY A 16 -4.85 0.19 5.48
N LEU A 17 -4.56 0.29 4.18
CA LEU A 17 -4.57 1.56 3.42
C LEU A 17 -5.65 1.61 2.32
N ARG A 18 -6.63 0.69 2.36
CA ARG A 18 -7.63 0.57 1.28
C ARG A 18 -8.95 1.28 1.58
N GLY A 19 -9.75 1.44 0.52
CA GLY A 19 -11.07 2.07 0.53
C GLY A 19 -10.97 3.57 0.32
N SER A 20 -11.69 4.08 -0.69
CA SER A 20 -11.70 5.50 -1.10
C SER A 20 -10.29 6.13 -1.18
N GLU A 21 -9.31 5.37 -1.69
CA GLU A 21 -7.91 5.78 -1.78
C GLU A 21 -7.79 7.08 -2.59
N THR A 22 -7.55 8.19 -1.93
CA THR A 22 -7.59 9.52 -2.54
C THR A 22 -6.35 10.31 -2.18
N LEU A 23 -5.68 10.84 -3.22
CA LEU A 23 -4.69 11.89 -3.05
C LEU A 23 -5.42 13.23 -3.04
N CYS A 24 -5.39 13.92 -1.90
CA CYS A 24 -6.00 15.23 -1.73
C CYS A 24 -4.91 16.29 -1.85
N ASP A 25 -5.05 17.21 -2.81
CA ASP A 25 -4.22 18.41 -2.94
C ASP A 25 -5.11 19.63 -2.73
N ILE A 26 -4.99 20.27 -1.56
CA ILE A 26 -5.92 21.31 -1.11
C ILE A 26 -5.16 22.61 -0.89
N GLY A 27 -5.65 23.67 -1.53
CA GLY A 27 -5.03 24.99 -1.49
C GLY A 27 -4.01 25.18 -2.60
N SER A 28 -2.99 26.00 -2.35
CA SER A 28 -1.89 26.22 -3.30
C SER A 28 -0.69 26.82 -2.60
N PHE A 29 0.50 26.50 -3.07
CA PHE A 29 1.74 27.17 -2.66
C PHE A 29 1.71 28.68 -2.97
N ASP A 30 0.92 29.10 -3.95
CA ASP A 30 0.67 30.52 -4.28
C ASP A 30 -0.10 31.26 -3.18
N TYR A 31 -0.74 30.54 -2.25
CA TYR A 31 -1.36 31.14 -1.07
C TYR A 31 -0.35 31.38 0.04
N LEU A 32 0.85 30.80 -0.04
CA LEU A 32 1.95 31.05 0.86
C LEU A 32 2.91 32.11 0.31
N LEU A 33 3.22 32.05 -0.99
CA LEU A 33 4.22 32.89 -1.65
C LEU A 33 3.66 33.69 -2.84
N PRO A 34 4.22 34.87 -3.13
CA PRO A 34 5.31 35.54 -2.42
C PRO A 34 4.87 36.23 -1.12
N THR A 35 3.56 36.48 -0.97
CA THR A 35 2.96 37.08 0.23
C THR A 35 1.83 36.17 0.71
N PRO A 36 1.83 35.74 1.99
CA PRO A 36 0.87 34.77 2.48
C PRO A 36 -0.55 35.33 2.55
N ASN A 37 -1.52 34.60 1.98
CA ASN A 37 -2.94 34.86 2.10
C ASN A 37 -3.51 34.13 3.33
N LYS A 38 -3.60 34.85 4.46
CA LYS A 38 -4.02 34.32 5.77
C LYS A 38 -5.51 33.99 5.88
N ASP A 39 -6.30 34.32 4.87
CA ASP A 39 -7.73 33.99 4.82
C ASP A 39 -7.98 32.59 4.24
N LYS A 40 -6.95 31.94 3.68
CA LYS A 40 -7.02 30.57 3.16
C LYS A 40 -6.87 29.58 4.31
N ARG A 41 -8.02 29.13 4.81
CA ARG A 41 -8.17 28.21 5.95
C ARG A 41 -9.06 27.05 5.52
N TYR A 42 -8.71 25.85 5.96
CA TYR A 42 -9.32 24.61 5.52
C TYR A 42 -9.50 23.67 6.71
N ASP A 43 -10.44 22.73 6.60
CA ASP A 43 -10.64 21.66 7.56
C ASP A 43 -10.35 20.30 6.89
N LEU A 44 -9.55 19.45 7.53
CA LEU A 44 -9.28 18.10 7.03
C LEU A 44 -10.57 17.26 6.92
N LEU A 45 -11.59 17.54 7.71
CA LEU A 45 -12.88 16.84 7.64
C LEU A 45 -13.63 17.11 6.33
N ASP A 46 -13.40 18.25 5.68
CA ASP A 46 -14.01 18.55 4.38
C ASP A 46 -13.54 17.59 3.30
N ALA A 47 -12.30 17.09 3.39
CA ALA A 47 -11.78 16.09 2.46
C ALA A 47 -12.61 14.79 2.51
N PHE A 48 -12.99 14.33 3.70
CA PHE A 48 -13.86 13.15 3.89
C PHE A 48 -15.24 13.37 3.27
N HIS A 49 -15.84 14.55 3.46
CA HIS A 49 -17.12 14.89 2.86
C HIS A 49 -17.05 14.94 1.33
N LEU A 50 -15.97 15.51 0.76
CA LEU A 50 -15.79 15.63 -0.69
C LEU A 50 -15.63 14.29 -1.40
N VAL A 51 -15.09 13.28 -0.73
CA VAL A 51 -14.93 11.93 -1.28
C VAL A 51 -16.05 10.96 -0.89
N ASP A 52 -17.12 11.47 -0.25
CA ASP A 52 -18.24 10.69 0.28
C ASP A 52 -17.80 9.54 1.23
N ALA A 53 -16.77 9.81 2.05
CA ALA A 53 -16.26 8.86 3.04
C ALA A 53 -16.73 9.27 4.45
N GLY A 54 -17.66 8.51 5.03
CA GLY A 54 -18.16 8.76 6.39
C GLY A 54 -17.18 8.38 7.51
N HIS A 55 -16.09 7.69 7.19
CA HIS A 55 -15.04 7.27 8.12
C HIS A 55 -13.70 7.05 7.39
N GLY A 56 -12.60 7.05 8.12
CA GLY A 56 -11.28 6.70 7.59
C GLY A 56 -10.13 7.42 8.27
N SER A 57 -8.98 7.45 7.60
CA SER A 57 -7.77 8.14 8.03
C SER A 57 -7.25 9.06 6.93
N ILE A 58 -6.72 10.21 7.34
CA ILE A 58 -6.02 11.17 6.49
C ILE A 58 -4.62 11.42 7.07
N ILE A 59 -3.60 11.29 6.22
CA ILE A 59 -2.20 11.51 6.57
C ILE A 59 -1.54 12.39 5.53
N GLY A 60 -0.55 13.19 5.93
CA GLY A 60 0.16 14.04 4.97
C GLY A 60 0.84 15.24 5.59
N ALA A 61 1.00 16.29 4.79
CA ALA A 61 1.70 17.50 5.18
C ALA A 61 0.89 18.73 4.78
N ALA A 62 0.91 19.76 5.62
CA ALA A 62 0.26 21.04 5.36
C ALA A 62 0.96 22.18 6.08
N ALA A 63 0.66 23.42 5.70
CA ALA A 63 0.98 24.55 6.55
C ALA A 63 -0.01 24.60 7.74
N GLY A 64 0.53 24.71 8.95
CA GLY A 64 -0.24 24.66 10.18
C GLY A 64 -1.17 25.87 10.38
N PRO A 65 -2.19 25.72 11.24
CA PRO A 65 -3.25 26.71 11.42
C PRO A 65 -2.75 27.91 12.24
N HIS A 66 -2.01 28.81 11.60
CA HIS A 66 -1.44 30.01 12.22
C HIS A 66 -2.49 30.91 12.92
N PHE A 67 -3.75 30.83 12.48
CA PHE A 67 -4.87 31.56 13.07
C PHE A 67 -5.38 30.95 14.40
N LEU A 68 -4.94 29.73 14.74
CA LEU A 68 -5.17 29.10 16.05
C LEU A 68 -3.93 29.20 16.94
N SER A 69 -2.75 28.91 16.39
CA SER A 69 -1.49 28.86 17.15
C SER A 69 -0.84 30.24 17.32
N GLY A 70 -1.20 31.23 16.50
CA GLY A 70 -0.57 32.54 16.45
C GLY A 70 0.80 32.55 15.76
N VAL A 71 1.31 31.39 15.33
CA VAL A 71 2.65 31.23 14.74
C VAL A 71 2.59 30.37 13.48
N ASN A 72 3.52 30.61 12.55
CA ASN A 72 3.70 29.72 11.40
C ASN A 72 4.24 28.38 11.88
N SER A 73 3.75 27.30 11.29
CA SER A 73 4.17 25.94 11.63
C SER A 73 4.01 24.99 10.43
N GLU A 74 4.79 23.93 10.43
CA GLU A 74 4.65 22.77 9.55
C GLU A 74 3.73 21.75 10.22
N LEU A 75 2.59 21.42 9.61
CA LEU A 75 1.64 20.45 10.13
C LEU A 75 1.92 19.07 9.51
N VAL A 76 2.28 18.12 10.36
CA VAL A 76 2.33 16.69 10.05
C VAL A 76 0.97 16.12 10.39
N VAL A 77 0.20 15.75 9.37
CA VAL A 77 -1.17 15.27 9.51
C VAL A 77 -1.19 13.77 9.79
N ASN A 78 -1.91 13.41 10.84
CA ASN A 78 -2.30 12.06 11.20
C ASN A 78 -3.63 12.15 11.96
N LEU A 79 -4.75 12.01 11.25
CA LEU A 79 -6.09 12.19 11.79
C LEU A 79 -7.02 11.08 11.30
N SER A 80 -7.85 10.57 12.20
CA SER A 80 -8.94 9.66 11.83
C SER A 80 -10.31 10.32 11.99
N CYS A 81 -11.22 9.95 11.10
CA CYS A 81 -12.58 10.44 11.02
C CYS A 81 -13.55 9.28 11.23
N LYS A 82 -14.60 9.52 12.00
CA LYS A 82 -15.71 8.59 12.19
C LYS A 82 -17.02 9.35 12.29
N ASN A 83 -17.98 8.98 11.44
CA ASN A 83 -19.26 9.64 11.30
C ASN A 83 -19.13 11.15 11.00
N GLY A 84 -18.14 11.53 10.17
CA GLY A 84 -17.87 12.93 9.81
C GLY A 84 -17.25 13.78 10.92
N LEU A 85 -16.82 13.17 12.03
CA LEU A 85 -16.19 13.84 13.16
C LEU A 85 -14.78 13.30 13.39
N VAL A 86 -13.91 14.10 14.00
CA VAL A 86 -12.59 13.64 14.45
C VAL A 86 -12.77 12.50 15.47
N ASP A 87 -12.23 11.33 15.17
CA ASP A 87 -12.19 10.17 16.08
C ASP A 87 -10.89 10.18 16.89
N SER A 88 -9.75 10.38 16.19
CA SER A 88 -8.44 10.59 16.79
C SER A 88 -7.65 11.67 16.02
N ASN A 89 -6.74 12.35 16.72
CA ASN A 89 -5.81 13.30 16.11
C ASN A 89 -4.41 13.14 16.69
N GLY A 90 -3.54 12.45 15.95
CA GLY A 90 -2.11 12.30 16.24
C GLY A 90 -1.24 13.30 15.48
N SER A 91 -1.82 14.37 14.92
CA SER A 91 -1.08 15.35 14.12
C SER A 91 -0.19 16.24 14.99
N TYR A 92 0.93 16.71 14.45
CA TYR A 92 1.86 17.61 15.15
C TYR A 92 2.18 18.85 14.32
N CYS A 93 2.33 19.98 14.99
CA CYS A 93 2.86 21.22 14.42
C CYS A 93 4.32 21.39 14.83
N GLY A 94 5.22 21.45 13.85
CA GLY A 94 6.60 21.91 14.02
C GLY A 94 6.68 23.42 13.84
N SER A 95 7.20 24.14 14.82
CA SER A 95 7.35 25.60 14.79
C SER A 95 8.72 26.03 15.32
N TYR A 96 9.06 27.31 15.15
CA TYR A 96 10.30 27.89 15.66
C TYR A 96 10.00 28.88 16.79
N ASP A 97 10.54 28.63 17.97
CA ASP A 97 10.47 29.55 19.10
C ASP A 97 11.52 30.66 18.92
N SER A 98 11.06 31.86 18.55
CA SER A 98 11.92 33.02 18.33
C SER A 98 12.55 33.58 19.60
N LYS A 99 12.00 33.28 20.78
CA LYS A 99 12.53 33.75 22.07
C LYS A 99 13.70 32.90 22.54
N HIS A 100 13.60 31.59 22.38
CA HIS A 100 14.63 30.64 22.82
C HIS A 100 15.52 30.12 21.69
N HIS A 101 15.21 30.48 20.43
CA HIS A 101 15.93 30.08 19.22
C HIS A 101 15.98 28.56 19.00
N LEU A 102 14.88 27.85 19.28
CA LEU A 102 14.81 26.38 19.22
C LEU A 102 13.58 25.89 18.44
N PRO A 103 13.66 24.70 17.80
CA PRO A 103 12.48 24.06 17.23
C PRO A 103 11.56 23.57 18.34
N VAL A 104 10.25 23.73 18.15
CA VAL A 104 9.20 23.27 19.06
C VAL A 104 8.23 22.39 18.29
N SER A 105 7.92 21.23 18.86
CA SER A 105 6.89 20.33 18.37
C SER A 105 5.71 20.33 19.34
N THR A 106 4.52 20.60 18.82
CA THR A 106 3.28 20.68 19.60
C THR A 106 2.23 19.78 18.98
N LEU A 107 1.54 18.97 19.79
CA LEU A 107 0.41 18.18 19.32
C LEU A 107 -0.69 19.13 18.79
N SER A 108 -1.22 18.84 17.60
CA SER A 108 -2.33 19.61 17.04
C SER A 108 -3.62 19.30 17.80
N THR A 109 -4.35 20.34 18.19
CA THR A 109 -5.66 20.21 18.85
C THR A 109 -6.83 20.41 17.89
N SER A 110 -6.57 20.52 16.58
CA SER A 110 -7.57 20.85 15.56
C SER A 110 -7.33 20.06 14.27
N SER A 111 -8.39 19.85 13.50
CA SER A 111 -8.38 19.34 12.13
C SER A 111 -8.06 20.43 11.09
N GLN A 112 -7.87 21.68 11.51
CA GLN A 112 -7.72 22.80 10.59
C GLN A 112 -6.27 23.02 10.16
N PHE A 113 -6.11 23.47 8.92
CA PHE A 113 -4.82 23.84 8.33
C PHE A 113 -4.96 25.11 7.48
N ALA A 114 -3.84 25.65 7.00
CA ALA A 114 -3.80 26.90 6.26
C ALA A 114 -3.14 26.71 4.90
N MET A 115 -3.56 27.52 3.92
CA MET A 115 -2.90 27.78 2.63
C MET A 115 -2.69 26.59 1.68
N VAL A 116 -1.97 25.56 2.09
CA VAL A 116 -1.57 24.42 1.27
C VAL A 116 -1.49 23.15 2.12
N GLY A 117 -1.97 22.05 1.55
CA GLY A 117 -1.85 20.73 2.15
C GLY A 117 -2.02 19.61 1.13
N GLN A 118 -1.20 18.57 1.29
CA GLN A 118 -1.25 17.35 0.50
C GLN A 118 -1.38 16.14 1.39
N PHE A 119 -2.38 15.32 1.10
CA PHE A 119 -2.79 14.22 1.96
C PHE A 119 -3.10 12.97 1.17
N PHE A 120 -2.89 11.82 1.82
CA PHE A 120 -3.48 10.56 1.44
C PHE A 120 -4.65 10.27 2.39
N LEU A 121 -5.82 10.01 1.81
CA LEU A 121 -7.04 9.64 2.52
C LEU A 121 -7.42 8.20 2.13
N CYS A 122 -7.82 7.39 3.12
CA CYS A 122 -8.41 6.08 2.89
C CYS A 122 -9.38 5.69 4.03
N GLU A 123 -10.24 4.70 3.80
CA GLU A 123 -11.14 4.14 4.83
C GLU A 123 -10.42 3.17 5.80
N GLY A 124 -9.13 2.89 5.59
CA GLY A 124 -8.34 2.03 6.46
C GLY A 124 -8.66 0.53 6.33
N LYS A 125 -9.23 0.09 5.20
CA LYS A 125 -9.60 -1.32 4.98
C LYS A 125 -8.36 -2.20 4.79
N PRO A 126 -8.40 -3.46 5.26
CA PRO A 126 -7.29 -4.40 5.09
C PRO A 126 -7.00 -4.67 3.63
N GLY A 127 -5.72 -4.85 3.32
CA GLY A 127 -5.28 -5.49 2.08
C GLY A 127 -5.87 -6.90 1.97
N GLN A 128 -5.86 -7.49 0.77
CA GLN A 128 -6.09 -8.93 0.70
C GLN A 128 -4.92 -9.61 1.44
N PRO A 129 -5.17 -10.58 2.34
CA PRO A 129 -4.09 -11.40 2.82
C PRO A 129 -3.47 -12.12 1.62
N GLU A 130 -2.17 -11.97 1.40
CA GLU A 130 -1.47 -12.61 0.27
C GLU A 130 -1.56 -14.15 0.33
N PHE A 131 -1.98 -14.71 1.48
CA PHE A 131 -2.22 -16.13 1.69
C PHE A 131 -3.62 -16.39 2.25
N CYS A 132 -4.24 -17.50 1.85
CA CYS A 132 -5.56 -17.88 2.36
C CYS A 132 -5.51 -18.10 3.88
N ALA A 133 -6.40 -17.42 4.62
CA ALA A 133 -6.52 -17.58 6.07
C ALA A 133 -7.13 -18.94 6.47
N GLU A 134 -7.89 -19.55 5.55
CA GLU A 134 -8.52 -20.85 5.73
C GLU A 134 -7.71 -21.95 5.04
N PRO A 135 -7.73 -23.20 5.55
CA PRO A 135 -7.07 -24.32 4.89
C PRO A 135 -7.60 -24.56 3.46
N LEU A 136 -6.67 -24.59 2.50
CA LEU A 136 -6.92 -24.98 1.10
C LEU A 136 -6.83 -26.51 0.95
N ASP A 137 -7.73 -27.23 1.61
CA ASP A 137 -7.72 -28.69 1.75
C ASP A 137 -8.48 -29.45 0.63
N THR A 138 -9.05 -28.74 -0.35
CA THR A 138 -9.69 -29.34 -1.53
C THR A 138 -9.23 -28.69 -2.83
N PRO A 139 -9.24 -29.42 -3.96
CA PRO A 139 -8.93 -28.86 -5.27
C PRO A 139 -9.79 -27.64 -5.64
N ASP A 140 -11.07 -27.64 -5.27
CA ASP A 140 -11.98 -26.53 -5.54
C ASP A 140 -11.62 -25.27 -4.74
N LYS A 141 -11.24 -25.41 -3.47
CA LYS A 141 -10.76 -24.29 -2.66
C LYS A 141 -9.49 -23.70 -3.27
N VAL A 142 -8.54 -24.53 -3.67
CA VAL A 142 -7.30 -24.10 -4.35
C VAL A 142 -7.64 -23.36 -5.65
N LYS A 143 -8.50 -23.94 -6.49
CA LYS A 143 -8.91 -23.35 -7.77
C LYS A 143 -9.61 -22.00 -7.59
N ASN A 144 -10.47 -21.86 -6.59
CA ASN A 144 -11.19 -20.60 -6.32
C ASN A 144 -10.26 -19.51 -5.76
N TRP A 145 -9.26 -19.91 -4.99
CA TRP A 145 -8.25 -19.00 -4.44
C TRP A 145 -7.29 -18.50 -5.54
N LEU A 146 -6.78 -19.41 -6.38
CA LEU A 146 -5.92 -19.07 -7.51
C LEU A 146 -6.65 -18.19 -8.54
N LYS A 147 -5.89 -17.27 -9.15
CA LYS A 147 -6.38 -16.43 -10.25
C LYS A 147 -5.72 -16.88 -11.54
N PHE A 148 -6.56 -17.22 -12.51
CA PHE A 148 -6.14 -17.68 -13.83
C PHE A 148 -6.40 -16.58 -14.84
N PHE A 149 -5.53 -16.47 -15.83
CA PHE A 149 -5.66 -15.53 -16.93
C PHE A 149 -5.00 -16.10 -18.18
N GLU A 150 -5.41 -15.61 -19.34
CA GLU A 150 -4.83 -15.99 -20.62
C GLU A 150 -3.67 -15.06 -21.02
N MET A 151 -2.65 -15.64 -21.64
CA MET A 151 -1.45 -14.95 -22.09
C MET A 151 -1.19 -15.29 -23.56
N ASP A 152 -1.18 -14.26 -24.39
CA ASP A 152 -0.97 -14.39 -25.82
C ASP A 152 0.49 -14.70 -26.16
N ALA A 153 0.70 -15.55 -27.16
CA ALA A 153 2.03 -15.80 -27.72
C ALA A 153 2.63 -14.50 -28.34
N PRO A 154 3.96 -14.32 -28.30
CA PRO A 154 4.97 -15.26 -27.80
C PRO A 154 5.11 -15.26 -26.27
N VAL A 155 5.10 -16.47 -25.70
CA VAL A 155 5.29 -16.73 -24.27
C VAL A 155 6.66 -17.36 -24.04
N ILE A 156 7.46 -16.76 -23.17
CA ILE A 156 8.76 -17.29 -22.76
C ILE A 156 8.56 -18.03 -21.44
N SER A 157 8.84 -19.33 -21.43
CA SER A 157 8.69 -20.19 -20.26
C SER A 157 10.04 -20.68 -19.73
N VAL A 158 10.16 -20.79 -18.42
CA VAL A 158 11.30 -21.39 -17.72
C VAL A 158 10.78 -22.36 -16.68
N GLY A 159 11.39 -23.54 -16.59
CA GLY A 159 10.93 -24.55 -15.65
C GLY A 159 11.75 -25.82 -15.64
N THR A 160 11.20 -26.80 -14.93
CA THR A 160 11.81 -28.11 -14.71
C THR A 160 10.77 -29.20 -14.90
N ALA A 161 11.24 -30.35 -15.41
CA ALA A 161 10.46 -31.57 -15.53
C ALA A 161 11.30 -32.75 -15.00
N LEU A 162 10.70 -33.59 -14.17
CA LEU A 162 11.27 -34.83 -13.63
C LEU A 162 10.41 -36.00 -14.10
N SER A 163 11.04 -37.08 -14.57
CA SER A 163 10.31 -38.25 -15.05
C SER A 163 9.58 -39.03 -13.95
N HIS A 164 10.09 -38.98 -12.71
CA HIS A 164 9.46 -39.59 -11.54
C HIS A 164 10.05 -39.01 -10.24
N ASP A 165 9.35 -39.24 -9.12
CA ASP A 165 9.87 -39.01 -7.77
C ASP A 165 10.62 -40.27 -7.31
N PRO A 166 11.97 -40.25 -7.21
CA PRO A 166 12.75 -41.46 -6.98
C PRO A 166 12.59 -42.04 -5.56
N GLN A 167 12.11 -41.24 -4.60
CA GLN A 167 12.15 -41.59 -3.16
C GLN A 167 10.87 -41.18 -2.42
N LYS A 168 9.78 -40.87 -3.12
CA LYS A 168 8.52 -40.34 -2.56
C LYS A 168 8.73 -39.09 -1.70
N TRP A 169 9.67 -38.23 -2.09
CA TRP A 169 10.00 -36.97 -1.44
C TRP A 169 8.95 -35.87 -1.63
N LYS A 170 7.84 -36.19 -2.29
CA LYS A 170 6.78 -35.25 -2.67
C LYS A 170 7.40 -34.10 -3.49
N VAL A 171 8.32 -34.43 -4.39
CA VAL A 171 8.89 -33.43 -5.32
C VAL A 171 7.87 -33.08 -6.39
N ARG A 172 7.85 -31.81 -6.79
CA ARG A 172 7.01 -31.36 -7.89
C ARG A 172 7.60 -31.84 -9.21
N LEU A 173 6.86 -32.68 -9.95
CA LEU A 173 7.36 -33.30 -11.17
C LEU A 173 7.48 -32.32 -12.33
N GLU A 174 6.52 -31.40 -12.47
CA GLU A 174 6.50 -30.40 -13.52
C GLU A 174 6.22 -29.03 -12.91
N HIS A 175 7.08 -28.06 -13.23
CA HIS A 175 6.95 -26.71 -12.74
C HIS A 175 7.52 -25.71 -13.75
N PHE A 176 6.64 -24.99 -14.44
CA PHE A 176 7.00 -23.95 -15.39
C PHE A 176 6.33 -22.64 -15.03
N HIS A 177 7.11 -21.56 -15.03
CA HIS A 177 6.61 -20.19 -14.98
C HIS A 177 6.89 -19.53 -16.32
N CYS A 178 6.05 -18.56 -16.68
CA CYS A 178 6.14 -17.89 -17.97
C CYS A 178 5.89 -16.38 -17.87
N PHE A 179 6.34 -15.67 -18.90
CA PHE A 179 6.04 -14.26 -19.13
C PHE A 179 5.90 -13.97 -20.62
N ASN A 180 5.12 -12.95 -20.97
CA ASN A 180 5.01 -12.47 -22.34
C ASN A 180 6.19 -11.56 -22.70
N LEU A 181 6.41 -11.31 -24.00
CA LEU A 181 7.57 -10.55 -24.49
C LEU A 181 7.69 -9.14 -23.87
N GLU A 182 6.57 -8.47 -23.65
CA GLU A 182 6.49 -7.13 -23.04
C GLU A 182 6.71 -7.14 -21.52
N ARG A 183 6.70 -8.31 -20.88
CA ARG A 183 6.74 -8.51 -19.42
C ARG A 183 5.59 -7.85 -18.65
N SER A 184 4.47 -7.61 -19.33
CA SER A 184 3.24 -7.09 -18.74
C SER A 184 2.38 -8.19 -18.08
N LYS A 185 2.56 -9.46 -18.48
CA LYS A 185 1.92 -10.63 -17.88
C LYS A 185 2.97 -11.67 -17.47
N CYS A 186 2.86 -12.24 -16.26
CA CYS A 186 3.71 -13.35 -15.81
C CYS A 186 2.99 -14.25 -14.79
N GLY A 187 3.34 -15.54 -14.72
CA GLY A 187 2.71 -16.44 -13.77
C GLY A 187 3.08 -17.91 -13.95
N HIS A 188 2.28 -18.78 -13.32
CA HIS A 188 2.40 -20.22 -13.42
C HIS A 188 1.80 -20.73 -14.73
N CYS A 189 2.60 -21.46 -15.53
CA CYS A 189 2.14 -22.04 -16.78
C CYS A 189 1.36 -23.33 -16.51
N HIS A 190 0.12 -23.40 -17.01
CA HIS A 190 -0.75 -24.57 -16.85
C HIS A 190 -0.80 -25.40 -18.14
N TYR A 191 -1.34 -24.83 -19.22
CA TYR A 191 -1.47 -25.45 -20.54
C TYR A 191 -1.80 -24.37 -21.57
N ASP A 192 -1.56 -24.65 -22.87
CA ASP A 192 -2.07 -23.78 -23.94
C ASP A 192 -3.58 -23.92 -24.13
N THR A 193 -4.17 -22.88 -24.68
CA THR A 193 -5.57 -22.83 -25.10
C THR A 193 -5.73 -22.81 -26.63
N ASP A 194 -4.61 -22.88 -27.37
CA ASP A 194 -4.57 -22.81 -28.84
C ASP A 194 -4.69 -24.19 -29.51
N GLY A 195 -4.68 -25.28 -28.73
CA GLY A 195 -4.93 -26.63 -29.22
C GLY A 195 -3.97 -27.02 -30.34
N PRO A 196 -4.45 -27.55 -31.49
CA PRO A 196 -3.56 -27.98 -32.58
C PRO A 196 -2.70 -26.88 -33.21
N SER A 197 -3.02 -25.60 -33.00
CA SER A 197 -2.21 -24.48 -33.48
C SER A 197 -1.08 -24.06 -32.55
N ALA A 198 -1.02 -24.61 -31.34
CA ALA A 198 0.08 -24.32 -30.41
C ALA A 198 1.41 -24.83 -30.98
N SER A 199 2.45 -23.99 -30.89
CA SER A 199 3.80 -24.32 -31.34
C SER A 199 4.82 -24.04 -30.26
N TYR A 200 5.72 -24.99 -30.04
CA TYR A 200 6.68 -24.97 -28.95
C TYR A 200 8.10 -25.18 -29.46
N THR A 201 9.04 -24.40 -28.94
CA THR A 201 10.47 -24.65 -29.09
C THR A 201 11.09 -24.72 -27.71
N ALA A 202 11.71 -25.85 -27.38
CA ALA A 202 12.31 -26.09 -26.07
C ALA A 202 13.80 -26.44 -26.21
N TYR A 203 14.62 -25.81 -25.36
CA TYR A 203 16.02 -26.15 -25.19
C TYR A 203 16.19 -26.76 -23.80
N LEU A 204 16.50 -28.06 -23.74
CA LEU A 204 16.55 -28.82 -22.49
C LEU A 204 17.93 -29.44 -22.28
N VAL A 205 18.34 -29.53 -21.01
CA VAL A 205 19.57 -30.20 -20.59
C VAL A 205 19.27 -31.14 -19.42
N PRO A 206 19.74 -32.40 -19.43
CA PRO A 206 19.55 -33.31 -18.29
C PRO A 206 20.27 -32.83 -17.03
N GLY A 207 19.57 -32.80 -15.91
CA GLY A 207 20.15 -32.58 -14.59
C GLY A 207 20.99 -33.78 -14.15
N LYS A 208 22.25 -33.56 -13.72
CA LYS A 208 23.15 -34.64 -13.27
C LYS A 208 22.95 -35.05 -11.80
N ARG A 209 22.31 -34.19 -11.00
CA ARG A 209 22.10 -34.38 -9.56
C ARG A 209 20.77 -33.74 -9.15
N LEU A 210 20.10 -34.32 -8.14
CA LEU A 210 18.93 -33.75 -7.49
C LEU A 210 19.27 -33.46 -6.02
N LEU A 211 19.07 -32.22 -5.59
CA LEU A 211 19.23 -31.80 -4.20
C LEU A 211 17.85 -31.49 -3.62
N ARG A 212 17.44 -32.23 -2.58
CA ARG A 212 16.23 -31.94 -1.80
C ARG A 212 16.64 -31.39 -0.44
N VAL A 213 16.13 -30.21 -0.11
CA VAL A 213 16.30 -29.55 1.19
C VAL A 213 14.91 -29.35 1.78
N ASP A 214 14.81 -29.45 3.10
CA ASP A 214 13.60 -29.19 3.88
C ASP A 214 12.37 -29.94 3.35
N ALA A 215 12.48 -31.27 3.32
CA ALA A 215 11.35 -32.11 2.92
C ALA A 215 10.26 -32.03 4.00
N PRO A 216 8.97 -31.91 3.61
CA PRO A 216 7.86 -31.87 4.55
C PRO A 216 7.81 -33.17 5.36
N VAL A 217 7.62 -33.05 6.68
CA VAL A 217 7.46 -34.16 7.62
C VAL A 217 6.10 -34.84 7.44
#